data_AF-A0A432SWP9-F1
#
_entry.id   AF-A0A432SWP9-F1
#
_cell.length_a   1.000
_cell.length_b   1.000
_cell.length_c   1.000
_cell.angle_alpha   90.00
_cell.angle_beta   90.00
_cell.angle_gamma   90.00
#
_symmetry.space_group_name_H-M   'P 1'
#
loop_
_entity.id
_entity.type
_entity.pdbx_description
1 polymer ?
#
loop_
_entity_poly.entity_id
_entity_poly.type
_entity_poly.pdbx_seq_one_letter_code
_entity_poly.pdbx_strand_id
1 'polypeptide(L)'
;VLINPKTTLANDTLPQGFERADSFTSNRLKDIENMNPLALFKHIGTMMTIEKIKEIANLLVKNHKPKSFDYLKKYPIKKETSKKKDISTKPIQAHIKESVLKNPNVINKSNTCLCSKCKSPNIEIRYGKYGYYFKCRFCDGNTAIKLTCSSKKCKPKLKKSKLNFYQVCEVCGSNKLFFTNAEVQMEKGCNLNSKIRIKCLK
;
A
#
# COMPACT_ATOMS: atom_id res chain seq x y z
N VAL A 1 16.75 -14.37 -20.75
CA VAL A 1 15.38 -14.51 -21.27
C VAL A 1 14.59 -13.27 -20.89
N LEU A 2 14.23 -12.42 -21.86
CA LEU A 2 13.34 -11.27 -21.63
C LEU A 2 11.89 -11.78 -21.68
N ILE A 3 11.21 -11.79 -20.54
CA ILE A 3 9.82 -12.23 -20.45
C ILE A 3 8.94 -10.98 -20.44
N ASN A 4 7.94 -10.94 -21.33
CA ASN A 4 7.04 -9.81 -21.48
C ASN A 4 6.18 -9.66 -20.20
N PRO A 5 5.97 -8.45 -19.65
CA PRO A 5 5.12 -8.26 -18.48
C PRO A 5 3.66 -8.70 -18.67
N LYS A 6 3.21 -8.95 -19.91
CA LYS A 6 1.88 -9.48 -20.24
C LYS A 6 1.84 -10.98 -20.47
N THR A 7 2.99 -11.66 -20.53
CA THR A 7 2.99 -13.13 -20.64
C THR A 7 2.76 -13.72 -19.26
N THR A 8 1.58 -14.30 -19.06
CA THR A 8 1.32 -15.24 -17.96
C THR A 8 2.16 -16.49 -18.21
N LEU A 9 3.21 -16.65 -17.40
CA LEU A 9 3.91 -17.93 -17.27
C LEU A 9 2.99 -18.87 -16.49
N ALA A 10 2.01 -19.46 -17.18
CA ALA A 10 1.28 -20.59 -16.63
C ALA A 10 2.08 -21.84 -16.99
N ASN A 11 2.39 -22.67 -15.99
CA ASN A 11 2.70 -24.05 -16.28
C ASN A 11 1.37 -24.71 -16.65
N ASP A 12 1.21 -25.13 -17.90
CA ASP A 12 -0.06 -25.69 -18.40
C ASP A 12 -0.47 -26.94 -17.61
N THR A 13 0.51 -27.68 -17.09
CA THR A 13 0.32 -28.82 -16.20
C THR A 13 0.99 -28.56 -14.86
N LEU A 14 0.21 -28.64 -13.79
CA LEU A 14 0.72 -28.63 -12.42
C LEU A 14 1.05 -30.06 -11.98
N PRO A 15 2.10 -30.27 -11.16
CA PRO A 15 2.34 -31.56 -10.53
C PRO A 15 1.12 -32.03 -9.72
N GLN A 16 0.95 -33.33 -9.58
CA GLN A 16 -0.17 -33.91 -8.84
C GLN A 16 -0.24 -33.36 -7.41
N GLY A 17 -1.42 -32.85 -7.02
CA GLY A 17 -1.65 -32.24 -5.71
C GLY A 17 -1.36 -30.72 -5.62
N PHE A 18 -0.96 -30.09 -6.73
CA PHE A 18 -0.78 -28.64 -6.78
C PHE A 18 -1.90 -27.97 -7.57
N GLU A 19 -2.43 -26.88 -7.01
CA GLU A 19 -3.46 -26.06 -7.64
C GLU A 19 -3.01 -24.59 -7.69
N ARG A 20 -3.49 -23.86 -8.69
CA ARG A 20 -3.26 -22.41 -8.74
C ARG A 20 -4.05 -21.75 -7.61
N ALA A 21 -3.44 -20.76 -6.94
CA ALA A 21 -4.05 -20.09 -5.80
C ALA A 21 -5.38 -19.40 -6.12
N ASP A 22 -5.54 -18.89 -7.34
CA ASP A 22 -6.76 -18.26 -7.84
C ASP A 22 -7.91 -19.26 -8.08
N SER A 23 -7.57 -20.49 -8.43
CA SER A 23 -8.51 -21.58 -8.70
C SER A 23 -8.79 -22.46 -7.48
N PHE A 24 -7.96 -22.37 -6.44
CA PHE A 24 -8.07 -23.21 -5.23
C PHE A 24 -9.46 -23.12 -4.57
N THR A 25 -9.98 -21.91 -4.39
CA THR A 25 -11.26 -21.71 -3.68
C THR A 25 -12.43 -22.26 -4.51
N SER A 26 -12.45 -21.97 -5.82
CA SER A 26 -13.53 -22.40 -6.70
C SER A 26 -13.52 -23.91 -6.93
N ASN A 27 -12.34 -24.53 -7.05
CA ASN A 27 -12.19 -25.97 -7.13
C ASN A 27 -12.68 -26.65 -5.83
N ARG A 28 -12.25 -26.14 -4.67
CA ARG A 28 -12.68 -26.69 -3.37
C ARG A 28 -14.17 -26.59 -3.12
N LEU A 29 -14.81 -25.50 -3.55
CA LEU A 29 -16.26 -25.36 -3.45
C LEU A 29 -16.97 -26.39 -4.32
N LYS A 30 -16.52 -26.59 -5.56
CA LYS A 30 -17.05 -27.63 -6.46
C LYS A 30 -16.85 -29.04 -5.89
N ASP A 31 -15.69 -29.30 -5.30
CA ASP A 31 -15.42 -30.60 -4.67
C ASP A 31 -16.36 -30.85 -3.49
N ILE A 32 -16.61 -29.84 -2.65
CA ILE A 32 -17.56 -29.92 -1.53
C ILE A 32 -18.98 -30.14 -2.03
N GLU A 33 -19.40 -29.45 -3.09
CA GLU A 33 -20.72 -29.60 -3.71
C GLU A 33 -20.92 -30.99 -4.34
N ASN A 34 -19.86 -31.57 -4.89
CA ASN A 34 -19.88 -32.91 -5.50
C ASN A 34 -19.62 -34.05 -4.50
N MET A 35 -19.32 -33.75 -3.23
CA MET A 35 -19.06 -34.77 -2.22
C MET A 35 -20.35 -35.42 -1.72
N ASN A 36 -20.28 -36.74 -1.50
CA ASN A 36 -21.34 -37.49 -0.82
C ASN A 36 -21.55 -36.92 0.59
N PRO A 37 -22.80 -36.75 1.06
CA PRO A 37 -23.09 -36.29 2.42
C PRO A 37 -22.32 -37.03 3.51
N LEU A 38 -22.08 -38.35 3.38
CA LEU A 38 -21.28 -39.10 4.35
C LEU A 38 -19.80 -38.67 4.37
N ALA A 39 -19.24 -38.34 3.20
CA ALA A 39 -17.88 -37.81 3.09
C ALA A 39 -17.80 -36.38 3.66
N LEU A 40 -18.82 -35.57 3.44
CA LEU A 40 -18.94 -34.23 4.04
C LEU A 40 -18.97 -34.31 5.56
N PHE A 41 -19.75 -35.22 6.15
CA PHE A 41 -19.77 -35.45 7.61
C PHE A 41 -18.40 -35.88 8.14
N LYS A 42 -17.68 -36.77 7.43
CA LYS A 42 -16.31 -37.16 7.78
C LYS A 42 -15.35 -35.97 7.75
N HIS A 43 -15.48 -35.09 6.75
CA HIS A 43 -14.66 -33.88 6.63
C HIS A 43 -15.00 -32.81 7.69
N ILE A 44 -16.26 -32.69 8.08
CA ILE A 44 -16.69 -31.82 9.19
C ILE A 44 -16.14 -32.36 10.52
N GLY A 45 -16.11 -33.68 10.72
CA GLY A 45 -15.44 -34.29 11.88
C GLY A 45 -13.92 -34.00 11.95
N THR A 46 -13.29 -33.74 10.80
CA THR A 46 -11.89 -33.29 10.73
C THR A 46 -11.70 -31.77 10.72
N MET A 47 -12.79 -30.99 10.62
CA MET A 47 -12.72 -29.54 10.78
C MET A 47 -12.40 -29.27 12.25
N MET A 48 -11.13 -28.96 12.50
CA MET A 48 -10.71 -28.54 13.83
C MET A 48 -11.62 -27.42 14.32
N THR A 49 -12.10 -27.55 15.55
CA THR A 49 -12.96 -26.52 16.13
C THR A 49 -12.22 -25.19 16.14
N ILE A 50 -12.95 -24.08 16.08
CA ILE A 50 -12.35 -22.74 16.04
C ILE A 50 -11.47 -22.52 17.28
N GLU A 51 -11.78 -23.17 18.40
CA GLU A 51 -10.97 -23.16 19.63
C GLU A 51 -9.61 -23.81 19.41
N LYS A 52 -9.54 -24.96 18.73
CA LYS A 52 -8.28 -25.63 18.40
C LYS A 52 -7.41 -24.79 17.48
N ILE A 53 -8.02 -24.11 16.50
CA ILE A 53 -7.30 -23.18 15.62
C ILE A 53 -6.72 -22.02 16.43
N LYS A 54 -7.47 -21.47 17.40
CA LYS A 54 -6.98 -20.41 18.30
C LYS A 54 -5.85 -20.88 19.20
N GLU A 55 -5.94 -22.10 19.75
CA GLU A 55 -4.87 -22.70 20.55
C GLU A 55 -3.57 -22.85 19.72
N ILE A 56 -3.68 -23.40 18.51
CA ILE A 56 -2.54 -23.55 17.59
C ILE A 56 -1.96 -22.18 17.24
N ALA A 57 -2.80 -21.20 16.90
CA ALA A 57 -2.34 -19.85 16.57
C ALA A 57 -1.59 -19.21 17.74
N ASN A 58 -2.12 -19.31 18.96
CA ASN A 58 -1.45 -18.82 20.17
C ASN A 58 -0.11 -19.52 20.41
N LEU A 59 -0.04 -20.84 20.18
CA LEU A 59 1.19 -21.62 20.31
C LEU A 59 2.25 -21.19 19.28
N LEU A 60 1.83 -20.95 18.04
CA LEU A 60 2.71 -20.44 16.98
C LEU A 60 3.26 -19.07 17.32
N VAL A 61 2.41 -18.14 17.79
CA VAL A 61 2.84 -16.80 18.20
C VAL A 61 3.81 -16.87 19.39
N LYS A 62 3.51 -17.69 20.39
CA LYS A 62 4.37 -17.88 21.57
C LYS A 62 5.76 -18.43 21.21
N ASN A 63 5.83 -19.33 20.22
CA ASN A 63 7.08 -19.97 19.82
C ASN A 63 7.77 -19.29 18.62
N HIS A 64 7.14 -18.28 18.01
CA HIS A 64 7.70 -17.58 16.87
C HIS A 64 8.94 -16.76 17.30
N LYS A 65 10.13 -17.26 16.97
CA LYS A 65 11.38 -16.51 17.08
C LYS A 65 11.66 -15.84 15.73
N PRO A 66 11.67 -14.50 15.64
CA PRO A 66 11.98 -13.82 14.39
C PRO A 66 13.40 -14.17 13.97
N LYS A 67 13.55 -14.75 12.78
CA LYS A 67 14.85 -15.08 12.22
C LYS A 67 15.49 -13.82 11.64
N SER A 68 16.48 -13.28 12.33
CA SER A 68 17.33 -12.22 11.79
C SER A 68 18.30 -12.83 10.78
N PHE A 69 18.20 -12.44 9.51
CA PHE A 69 19.19 -12.80 8.51
C PHE A 69 20.21 -11.68 8.38
N ASP A 70 21.49 -12.00 8.54
CA ASP A 70 22.58 -11.09 8.19
C ASP A 70 22.79 -11.13 6.67
N TYR A 71 22.05 -10.29 5.96
CA TYR A 71 22.09 -10.19 4.50
C TYR A 71 23.47 -9.76 3.98
N LEU A 72 24.27 -9.06 4.80
CA LEU A 72 25.62 -8.63 4.42
C LEU A 72 26.58 -9.81 4.29
N LYS A 73 26.37 -10.88 5.07
CA LYS A 73 27.16 -12.12 4.98
C LYS A 73 26.71 -13.02 3.84
N LYS A 74 25.39 -13.10 3.59
CA LYS A 74 24.82 -13.96 2.54
C LYS A 74 25.05 -13.38 1.14
N TYR A 75 25.03 -12.07 1.01
CA TYR A 75 25.28 -11.35 -0.23
C TYR A 75 26.30 -10.26 0.04
N PRO A 76 27.60 -10.47 -0.25
CA PRO A 76 28.59 -9.41 -0.14
C PRO A 76 28.29 -8.34 -1.19
N ILE A 77 27.48 -7.35 -0.82
CA ILE A 77 27.24 -6.16 -1.61
C ILE A 77 28.55 -5.37 -1.55
N LYS A 78 29.35 -5.43 -2.62
CA LYS A 78 30.47 -4.51 -2.81
C LYS A 78 29.91 -3.09 -2.78
N LYS A 79 30.13 -2.38 -1.68
CA LYS A 79 29.93 -0.93 -1.65
C LYS A 79 30.98 -0.33 -2.57
N GLU A 80 30.65 -0.17 -3.84
CA GLU A 80 31.40 0.74 -4.68
C GLU A 80 31.22 2.13 -4.09
N THR A 81 32.26 2.57 -3.38
CA THR A 81 32.46 3.95 -2.99
C THR A 81 32.48 4.78 -4.26
N SER A 82 31.31 5.25 -4.68
CA SER A 82 31.17 6.29 -5.67
C SER A 82 31.83 7.53 -5.08
N LYS A 83 33.06 7.79 -5.56
CA LYS A 83 33.82 9.01 -5.30
C LYS A 83 32.92 10.21 -5.61
N LYS A 84 32.36 10.83 -4.58
CA LYS A 84 31.84 12.19 -4.68
C LYS A 84 33.05 13.09 -4.88
N LYS A 85 33.13 13.74 -6.04
CA LYS A 85 34.10 14.80 -6.31
C LYS A 85 33.76 15.98 -5.41
N ASP A 86 34.75 16.43 -4.67
CA ASP A 86 34.77 17.67 -3.92
C ASP A 86 34.45 18.86 -4.83
N ILE A 87 33.44 19.65 -4.45
CA ILE A 87 33.33 21.04 -4.85
C ILE A 87 33.49 21.85 -3.57
N SER A 88 34.61 22.55 -3.53
CA SER A 88 35.07 23.47 -2.49
C SER A 88 34.02 24.54 -2.20
N THR A 89 33.64 24.71 -0.93
CA THR A 89 33.10 25.97 -0.43
C THR A 89 33.84 26.34 0.87
N LYS A 90 34.47 27.51 0.84
CA LYS A 90 35.15 28.13 1.99
C LYS A 90 34.13 28.53 3.07
N PRO A 91 34.57 28.66 4.35
CA PRO A 91 33.69 28.72 5.51
C PRO A 91 33.29 30.15 5.85
N ILE A 92 32.00 30.39 6.14
CA ILE A 92 31.55 31.62 6.81
C ILE A 92 30.57 31.24 7.92
N GLN A 93 31.18 31.10 9.09
CA GLN A 93 30.75 31.50 10.44
C GLN A 93 29.25 31.51 10.78
N ALA A 94 28.96 30.67 11.78
CA ALA A 94 27.75 30.66 12.57
C ALA A 94 27.54 32.01 13.29
N HIS A 95 26.44 32.68 12.97
CA HIS A 95 25.76 33.55 13.93
C HIS A 95 24.46 32.87 14.34
N ILE A 96 24.54 32.18 15.48
CA ILE A 96 23.38 31.74 16.25
C ILE A 96 22.77 33.00 16.86
N LYS A 97 21.60 33.42 16.36
CA LYS A 97 20.63 34.14 17.19
C LYS A 97 19.41 33.24 17.36
N GLU A 98 19.37 32.71 18.57
CA GLU A 98 18.26 32.04 19.19
C GLU A 98 17.10 33.03 19.37
N SER A 99 15.99 32.79 18.66
CA SER A 99 14.69 33.27 19.07
C SER A 99 13.64 32.31 18.54
N VAL A 100 13.38 31.29 19.35
CA VAL A 100 12.21 30.43 19.29
C VAL A 100 10.99 31.29 19.66
N LEU A 101 10.05 31.48 18.73
CA LEU A 101 8.61 31.30 18.96
C LEU A 101 7.80 31.51 17.67
N LYS A 102 7.06 30.45 17.29
CA LYS A 102 5.73 30.45 16.62
C LYS A 102 5.59 31.21 15.29
N ASN A 103 5.60 30.48 14.17
CA ASN A 103 4.34 30.15 13.48
C ASN A 103 4.53 29.14 12.33
N PRO A 104 3.58 28.22 12.10
CA PRO A 104 3.61 27.25 11.01
C PRO A 104 2.90 27.85 9.80
N ASN A 105 3.64 28.27 8.78
CA ASN A 105 3.05 28.49 7.45
C ASN A 105 4.14 28.45 6.38
N VAL A 106 4.71 27.27 6.16
CA VAL A 106 5.19 26.92 4.83
C VAL A 106 3.95 26.46 4.05
N ILE A 107 3.12 27.43 3.67
CA ILE A 107 2.08 27.20 2.66
C ILE A 107 2.84 27.04 1.36
N ASN A 108 3.26 25.80 1.10
CA ASN A 108 3.55 25.36 -0.25
C ASN A 108 2.36 25.77 -1.10
N LYS A 109 2.62 26.50 -2.18
CA LYS A 109 1.66 26.97 -3.17
C LYS A 109 1.00 25.76 -3.85
N SER A 110 0.15 25.06 -3.12
CA SER A 110 -0.67 23.97 -3.59
C SER A 110 -1.83 24.62 -4.32
N ASN A 111 -1.96 24.32 -5.61
CA ASN A 111 -3.24 24.46 -6.29
C ASN A 111 -4.31 23.90 -5.35
N THR A 112 -5.25 24.74 -4.91
CA THR A 112 -6.26 24.37 -3.93
C THR A 112 -7.21 23.37 -4.56
N CYS A 113 -6.85 22.09 -4.49
CA CYS A 113 -7.74 21.02 -4.89
C CYS A 113 -8.83 20.92 -3.81
N LEU A 114 -10.03 21.41 -4.11
CA LEU A 114 -11.20 21.33 -3.24
C LEU A 114 -12.08 20.16 -3.67
N CYS A 115 -12.81 19.58 -2.71
CA CYS A 115 -13.82 18.57 -3.03
C CYS A 115 -14.92 19.16 -3.92
N SER A 116 -15.30 18.45 -4.98
CA SER A 116 -16.38 18.89 -5.88
C SER A 116 -17.77 18.91 -5.23
N LYS A 117 -17.99 18.12 -4.16
CA LYS A 117 -19.30 18.01 -3.50
C LYS A 117 -19.48 19.03 -2.37
N CYS A 118 -18.51 19.10 -1.45
CA CYS A 118 -18.62 19.93 -0.24
C CYS A 118 -17.63 21.10 -0.21
N LYS A 119 -16.80 21.29 -1.25
CA LYS A 119 -15.77 22.33 -1.35
C LYS A 119 -14.73 22.32 -0.22
N SER A 120 -14.66 21.25 0.56
CA SER A 120 -13.68 21.13 1.63
C SER A 120 -12.25 20.94 1.07
N PRO A 121 -11.23 21.54 1.72
CA PRO A 121 -9.82 21.32 1.37
C PRO A 121 -9.25 19.99 1.86
N ASN A 122 -9.94 19.26 2.75
CA ASN A 122 -9.42 18.01 3.31
C ASN A 122 -9.75 16.83 2.39
N ILE A 123 -8.86 16.64 1.42
CA ILE A 123 -8.92 15.57 0.44
C ILE A 123 -7.59 14.81 0.39
N GLU A 124 -7.62 13.57 -0.07
CA GLU A 124 -6.43 12.75 -0.29
C GLU A 124 -6.53 11.99 -1.60
N ILE A 125 -5.38 11.69 -2.22
CA ILE A 125 -5.34 10.84 -3.42
C ILE A 125 -5.36 9.37 -3.01
N ARG A 126 -6.30 8.61 -3.56
CA ARG A 126 -6.42 7.15 -3.41
C ARG A 126 -6.33 6.46 -4.76
N TYR A 127 -6.03 5.16 -4.75
CA TYR A 127 -5.99 4.31 -5.94
C TYR A 127 -7.26 3.45 -6.00
N GLY A 128 -7.83 3.28 -7.19
CA GLY A 128 -8.98 2.41 -7.45
C GLY A 128 -8.93 1.81 -8.86
N LYS A 129 -10.02 1.16 -9.27
CA LYS A 129 -10.13 0.41 -10.54
C LYS A 129 -9.73 1.22 -11.78
N TYR A 130 -10.07 2.51 -11.81
CA TYR A 130 -9.83 3.41 -12.95
C TYR A 130 -8.60 4.33 -12.77
N GLY A 131 -7.76 4.06 -11.77
CA GLY A 131 -6.58 4.86 -11.45
C GLY A 131 -6.76 5.71 -10.20
N TYR A 132 -6.05 6.85 -10.16
CA TYR A 132 -6.02 7.73 -9.00
C TYR A 132 -7.22 8.69 -8.98
N TYR A 133 -7.79 8.89 -7.80
CA TYR A 133 -8.90 9.81 -7.57
C TYR A 133 -8.72 10.55 -6.23
N PHE A 134 -9.38 11.70 -6.09
CA PHE A 134 -9.47 12.39 -4.81
C PHE A 134 -10.61 11.82 -3.97
N LYS A 135 -10.34 11.51 -2.71
CA LYS A 135 -11.32 11.13 -1.69
C LYS A 135 -11.40 12.26 -0.68
N CYS A 136 -12.61 12.79 -0.44
CA CYS A 136 -12.82 13.79 0.60
C CYS A 136 -13.00 13.12 1.97
N ARG A 137 -12.34 13.65 3.00
CA ARG A 137 -12.46 13.14 4.37
C ARG A 137 -13.68 13.67 5.13
N PHE A 138 -14.40 14.65 4.58
CA PHE A 138 -15.58 15.23 5.23
C PHE A 138 -16.90 14.64 4.73
N CYS A 139 -17.08 14.54 3.41
CA CYS A 139 -18.34 14.07 2.81
C CYS A 139 -18.22 12.68 2.19
N ASP A 140 -17.05 12.04 2.32
CA ASP A 140 -16.72 10.77 1.67
C ASP A 140 -16.91 10.76 0.14
N GLY A 141 -17.00 11.94 -0.47
CA GLY A 141 -17.14 12.08 -1.92
C GLY A 141 -15.87 11.72 -2.68
N ASN A 142 -16.04 11.11 -3.85
CA ASN A 142 -14.98 10.90 -4.82
C ASN A 142 -14.99 12.04 -5.84
N THR A 143 -13.82 12.60 -6.14
CA THR A 143 -13.62 13.64 -7.15
C THR A 143 -12.55 13.20 -8.15
N ALA A 144 -12.83 13.32 -9.44
CA ALA A 144 -11.90 12.95 -10.49
C ALA A 144 -10.70 13.91 -10.56
N ILE A 145 -9.49 13.38 -10.75
CA ILE A 145 -8.29 14.18 -10.94
C ILE A 145 -8.20 14.60 -12.40
N LYS A 146 -8.25 15.90 -12.67
CA LYS A 146 -8.06 16.47 -14.01
C LYS A 146 -6.66 17.07 -14.11
N LEU A 147 -5.78 16.43 -14.88
CA LEU A 147 -4.43 16.92 -15.13
C LEU A 147 -4.42 17.78 -16.39
N THR A 148 -3.99 19.03 -16.27
CA THR A 148 -3.83 19.95 -17.39
C THR A 148 -2.34 20.22 -17.65
N CYS A 149 -1.95 20.29 -18.92
CA CYS A 149 -0.59 20.64 -19.33
C CYS A 149 -0.66 21.81 -20.33
N SER A 150 0.45 22.53 -20.52
CA SER A 150 0.48 23.77 -21.33
C SER A 150 0.06 23.59 -22.79
N SER A 151 0.18 22.39 -23.35
CA SER A 151 -0.17 22.13 -24.75
C SER A 151 -1.30 21.10 -24.85
N LYS A 152 -2.25 21.31 -25.78
CA LYS A 152 -3.39 20.38 -26.01
C LYS A 152 -2.97 18.96 -26.42
N LYS A 153 -1.77 18.79 -27.01
CA LYS A 153 -1.20 17.48 -27.38
C LYS A 153 -0.56 16.73 -26.20
N CYS A 154 -0.33 17.40 -25.08
CA CYS A 154 0.29 16.80 -23.91
C CYS A 154 -0.72 15.94 -23.14
N LYS A 155 -0.39 14.67 -22.90
CA LYS A 155 -1.15 13.76 -22.04
C LYS A 155 -0.38 13.51 -20.73
N PRO A 156 -0.48 14.38 -19.72
CA PRO A 156 0.19 14.18 -18.44
C PRO A 156 -0.34 12.95 -17.71
N LYS A 157 0.54 12.23 -17.02
CA LYS A 157 0.25 11.07 -16.17
C LYS A 157 0.65 11.37 -14.73
N LEU A 158 -0.02 10.75 -13.77
CA LEU A 158 0.35 10.85 -12.35
C LEU A 158 1.30 9.71 -11.97
N LYS A 159 2.45 10.04 -11.38
CA LYS A 159 3.40 9.07 -10.78
C LYS A 159 3.43 9.25 -9.27
N LYS A 160 3.30 8.15 -8.53
CA LYS A 160 3.37 8.14 -7.06
C LYS A 160 4.80 7.87 -6.60
N SER A 161 5.28 8.64 -5.62
CA SER A 161 6.49 8.37 -4.84
C SER A 161 6.20 8.62 -3.37
N LYS A 162 5.99 7.53 -2.61
CA LYS A 162 5.53 7.56 -1.21
C LYS A 162 4.21 8.34 -1.06
N LEU A 163 4.26 9.50 -0.41
CA LEU A 163 3.11 10.40 -0.19
C LEU A 163 2.99 11.48 -1.27
N ASN A 164 4.03 11.65 -2.07
CA ASN A 164 4.11 12.66 -3.12
C ASN A 164 3.61 12.10 -4.44
N PHE A 165 2.79 12.87 -5.13
CA PHE A 165 2.25 12.57 -6.44
C PHE A 165 2.78 13.61 -7.42
N TYR A 166 3.42 13.14 -8.48
CA TYR A 166 4.05 13.96 -9.50
C TYR A 166 3.24 13.89 -10.79
N GLN A 167 2.98 15.04 -11.39
CA GLN A 167 2.48 15.13 -12.75
C GLN A 167 3.68 15.05 -13.70
N VAL A 168 3.73 13.98 -14.48
CA VAL A 168 4.78 13.73 -15.46
C VAL A 168 4.17 13.73 -16.86
N CYS A 169 4.72 14.55 -17.75
CA CYS A 169 4.33 14.56 -19.16
C CYS A 169 5.51 14.15 -20.03
N GLU A 170 5.32 13.11 -20.83
CA GLU A 170 6.35 12.57 -21.74
C GLU A 170 6.63 13.52 -22.92
N VAL A 171 5.63 14.30 -23.35
CA VAL A 171 5.75 15.18 -24.54
C VAL A 171 6.56 16.44 -24.24
N CYS A 172 6.35 17.07 -23.08
CA CYS A 172 7.07 18.29 -22.69
C CYS A 172 8.16 18.04 -21.63
N GLY A 173 8.38 16.80 -21.23
CA GLY A 173 9.38 16.42 -20.22
C GLY A 173 9.11 16.98 -18.81
N SER A 174 7.94 17.57 -18.56
CA SER A 174 7.66 18.18 -17.25
C SER A 174 7.49 17.13 -16.16
N ASN A 175 8.11 17.36 -15.01
CA ASN A 175 7.94 16.60 -13.79
C ASN A 175 7.73 17.58 -12.63
N LYS A 176 6.47 17.75 -12.22
CA LYS A 176 6.09 18.72 -11.18
C LYS A 176 5.33 18.02 -10.06
N LEU A 177 5.60 18.39 -8.82
CA LEU A 177 4.80 17.93 -7.69
C LEU A 177 3.36 18.43 -7.85
N PHE A 178 2.41 17.50 -7.88
CA PHE A 178 1.00 17.78 -8.05
C PHE A 178 0.26 17.81 -6.72
N PHE A 179 0.49 16.83 -5.86
CA PHE A 179 -0.19 16.71 -4.57
C PHE A 179 0.65 15.89 -3.59
N THR A 180 0.53 16.19 -2.30
CA THR A 180 1.14 15.42 -1.21
C THR A 180 0.04 15.00 -0.24
N ASN A 181 -0.14 13.70 -0.06
CA ASN A 181 -1.04 13.21 0.98
C ASN A 181 -0.40 13.46 2.36
N ALA A 182 -1.22 13.82 3.35
CA ALA A 182 -0.77 13.84 4.73
C ALA A 182 -0.28 12.45 5.16
N GLU A 183 0.76 12.40 6.01
CA GLU A 183 1.16 11.16 6.66
C GLU A 183 -0.04 10.63 7.43
N VAL A 184 -0.56 9.49 6.98
CA VAL A 184 -1.33 8.65 7.87
C VAL A 184 -0.28 8.01 8.76
N GLN A 185 -0.15 8.48 10.00
CA GLN A 185 0.55 7.72 11.01
C GLN A 185 -0.14 6.36 11.06
N MET A 186 0.50 5.34 10.48
CA MET A 186 0.12 3.97 10.72
C MET A 186 0.52 3.70 12.15
N GLU A 187 -0.35 4.06 13.10
CA GLU A 187 -0.30 3.47 14.43
C GLU A 187 -0.34 1.96 14.23
N LYS A 188 0.80 1.32 14.49
CA LYS A 188 0.87 -0.12 14.68
C LYS A 188 0.09 -0.42 15.96
N GLY A 189 -1.23 -0.52 15.84
CA GLY A 189 -2.13 -0.71 16.96
C GLY A 189 -3.29 -1.60 16.54
N CYS A 190 -3.05 -2.90 16.44
CA CYS A 190 -4.14 -3.87 16.57
C CYS A 190 -4.59 -3.81 18.04
N ASN A 191 -5.57 -2.96 18.35
CA ASN A 191 -6.25 -2.93 19.63
C ASN A 191 -7.71 -3.34 19.41
N LEU A 192 -7.93 -4.63 19.22
CA LEU A 192 -9.25 -5.25 19.25
C LEU A 192 -9.70 -5.35 20.72
N ASN A 193 -10.12 -4.21 21.28
CA ASN A 193 -10.87 -4.15 22.53
C ASN A 193 -12.04 -3.17 22.39
N SER A 194 -12.90 -3.40 21.40
CA SER A 194 -14.26 -2.85 21.41
C SER A 194 -15.22 -3.96 21.79
N LYS A 195 -15.63 -3.98 23.07
CA LYS A 195 -16.79 -4.71 23.59
C LYS A 195 -18.01 -4.41 22.73
N ILE A 196 -18.37 -5.31 21.81
CA ILE A 196 -19.70 -5.32 21.20
C ILE A 196 -20.59 -6.12 22.16
N ARG A 197 -21.37 -5.39 22.97
CA ARG A 197 -22.37 -5.96 23.87
C ARG A 197 -23.67 -6.11 23.06
N ILE A 198 -23.86 -7.26 22.41
CA ILE A 198 -25.15 -7.61 21.80
C ILE A 198 -26.08 -8.03 22.95
N LYS A 199 -27.10 -7.21 23.24
CA LYS A 199 -28.23 -7.61 24.08
C LYS A 199 -29.06 -8.63 23.29
N CYS A 200 -29.11 -9.88 23.73
CA CYS A 200 -30.19 -10.79 23.36
C CYS A 200 -31.46 -10.32 24.07
N LEU A 201 -32.48 -9.96 23.30
CA LEU A 201 -33.86 -9.89 23.76
C LEU A 201 -34.35 -11.34 23.98
N LYS A 202 -35.01 -11.55 25.11
CA LYS A 202 -35.71 -12.80 25.46
C LYS A 202 -36.99 -12.94 24.64
#